data_AF-A0A8T9MXV8-F1
#
_entry.id   AF-A0A8T9MXV8-F1
#
_cell.length_a   1.000
_cell.length_b   1.000
_cell.length_c   1.000
_cell.angle_alpha   90.00
_cell.angle_beta   90.00
_cell.angle_gamma   90.00
#
_symmetry.space_group_name_H-M   'P 1'
#
loop_
_entity.id
_entity.type
_entity.pdbx_description
1 polymer ?
#
loop_
_entity_poly.entity_id
_entity_poly.type
_entity_poly.pdbx_seq_one_letter_code
_entity_poly.pdbx_strand_id
1 'polypeptide(L)'
;MMAIAFNQIRAVELLRQASGKPDAHFRDGQEEAISHIVTSPQRLLVVQKTGWGKSFVYFIATKLLREAGSGMRFWFHLYWH
;
A
#
# COMPACT_ATOMS: atom_id res chain seq x y z
N MET A 1 18.61 -3.23 8.77
CA MET A 1 18.13 -2.32 7.70
C MET A 1 17.81 -3.15 6.46
N MET A 2 16.79 -4.01 6.50
CA MET A 2 16.38 -4.78 5.31
C MET A 2 15.20 -4.06 4.67
N ALA A 3 15.44 -3.40 3.54
CA ALA A 3 14.35 -2.95 2.68
C ALA A 3 13.55 -4.18 2.28
N ILE A 4 12.26 -4.19 2.61
CA ILE A 4 11.38 -5.29 2.22
C ILE A 4 11.21 -5.19 0.70
N ALA A 5 11.54 -6.26 -0.02
CA ALA A 5 11.31 -6.30 -1.47
C ALA A 5 9.80 -6.27 -1.74
N PHE A 6 9.35 -5.31 -2.55
CA PHE A 6 7.95 -5.24 -2.95
C PHE A 6 7.59 -6.45 -3.83
N ASN A 7 6.58 -7.22 -3.42
CA ASN A 7 6.07 -8.35 -4.20
C ASN A 7 4.75 -7.95 -4.87
N GLN A 8 4.83 -7.67 -6.17
CA GLN A 8 3.69 -7.24 -6.99
C GLN A 8 2.59 -8.32 -7.06
N ILE A 9 2.95 -9.59 -7.21
CA ILE A 9 1.99 -10.71 -7.28
C ILE A 9 1.16 -10.74 -6.00
N ARG A 10 1.83 -10.69 -4.85
CA ARG A 10 1.16 -10.69 -3.54
C ARG A 10 0.28 -9.45 -3.33
N ALA A 11 0.73 -8.29 -3.79
CA ALA A 11 -0.03 -7.06 -3.70
C ALA A 11 -1.34 -7.14 -4.51
N VAL A 12 -1.30 -7.70 -5.72
CA VAL A 12 -2.48 -7.90 -6.58
C VAL A 12 -3.44 -8.94 -5.96
N GLU A 13 -2.94 -10.02 -5.37
CA GLU A 13 -3.78 -10.98 -4.65
C GLU A 13 -4.56 -10.31 -3.52
N LEU A 14 -3.89 -9.49 -2.69
CA LEU A 14 -4.51 -8.75 -1.60
C LEU A 14 -5.53 -7.73 -2.13
N LEU A 15 -5.27 -7.10 -3.28
CA LEU A 15 -6.24 -6.22 -3.94
C LEU A 15 -7.49 -6.97 -4.36
N ARG A 16 -7.35 -8.14 -5.00
CA ARG A 16 -8.47 -8.98 -5.44
C ARG A 16 -9.30 -9.48 -4.27
N GLN A 17 -8.63 -9.92 -3.20
CA GLN A 17 -9.28 -10.32 -1.95
C GLN A 17 -10.05 -9.16 -1.30
N ALA A 18 -9.44 -7.98 -1.20
CA ALA A 18 -10.06 -6.82 -0.56
C ALA A 18 -11.20 -6.21 -1.39
N SER A 19 -11.10 -6.28 -2.72
CA SER A 19 -12.13 -5.75 -3.63
C SER A 19 -13.23 -6.75 -3.96
N GLY A 20 -13.05 -8.04 -3.63
CA GLY A 20 -13.95 -9.13 -3.99
C GLY A 20 -14.04 -9.38 -5.50
N LYS A 21 -13.11 -8.83 -6.29
CA LYS A 21 -13.09 -8.91 -7.76
C LYS A 21 -11.84 -9.67 -8.22
N PRO A 22 -11.98 -10.79 -8.94
CA PRO A 22 -10.83 -11.56 -9.43
C PRO A 22 -10.02 -10.81 -10.49
N ASP A 23 -10.65 -9.91 -11.24
CA ASP A 23 -10.01 -9.08 -12.27
C ASP A 23 -9.65 -7.68 -11.76
N ALA A 24 -9.45 -7.53 -10.45
CA ALA A 24 -8.99 -6.27 -9.90
C ALA A 24 -7.52 -6.03 -10.29
N HIS A 25 -7.25 -4.82 -10.79
CA HIS A 25 -5.93 -4.32 -11.12
C HIS A 25 -5.67 -2.99 -10.40
N PHE A 26 -4.40 -2.71 -10.10
CA PHE A 26 -4.00 -1.42 -9.56
C PHE A 26 -4.27 -0.31 -10.59
N ARG A 27 -4.74 0.83 -10.11
CA ARG A 27 -4.81 2.06 -10.91
C ARG A 27 -3.44 2.72 -10.97
N ASP A 28 -3.23 3.57 -11.96
CA ASP A 28 -1.99 4.32 -12.14
C ASP A 28 -1.54 5.00 -10.84
N GLY A 29 -0.28 4.73 -10.46
CA GLY A 29 0.39 5.22 -9.25
C GLY A 29 0.10 4.46 -7.95
N GLN A 30 -0.87 3.54 -7.91
CA GLN A 30 -1.19 2.80 -6.67
C GLN A 30 -0.09 1.79 -6.35
N GLU A 31 0.34 1.04 -7.35
CA GLU A 31 1.42 0.06 -7.20
C GLU A 31 2.72 0.75 -6.77
N GLU A 32 3.07 1.85 -7.42
CA GLU A 32 4.24 2.65 -7.11
C GLU A 32 4.19 3.15 -5.67
N ALA A 33 3.05 3.70 -5.22
CA ALA A 33 2.87 4.13 -3.83
C ALA A 33 3.03 2.98 -2.82
N ILE A 34 2.49 1.79 -3.10
CA ILE A 34 2.66 0.62 -2.21
C ILE A 34 4.12 0.19 -2.20
N SER A 35 4.77 0.12 -3.37
CA SER A 35 6.19 -0.24 -3.50
C SER A 35 7.07 0.71 -2.71
N HIS A 36 6.83 2.03 -2.81
CA HIS A 36 7.54 3.03 -2.01
C HIS A 36 7.34 2.83 -0.51
N ILE A 37 6.11 2.57 -0.04
CA ILE A 37 5.84 2.35 1.40
C ILE A 37 6.57 1.12 1.92
N VAL A 38 6.60 0.04 1.13
CA VAL A 38 7.18 -1.25 1.54
C VAL A 38 8.71 -1.22 1.49
N THR A 39 9.29 -0.64 0.44
CA THR A 39 10.74 -0.57 0.24
C THR A 39 11.40 0.54 1.06
N SER A 40 10.70 1.68 1.26
CA SER A 40 11.16 2.82 2.03
C SER A 40 10.04 3.32 2.95
N PRO A 41 9.95 2.81 4.20
CA PRO A 41 8.90 3.21 5.14
C PRO A 41 9.04 4.67 5.63
N GLN A 42 9.87 5.49 5.00
CA GLN A 42 9.97 6.91 5.30
C GLN A 42 8.74 7.64 4.74
N ARG A 43 8.02 8.32 5.64
CA ARG A 43 6.90 9.27 5.45
C ARG A 43 6.52 9.54 3.98
N LEU A 44 5.77 8.62 3.35
CA LEU A 44 5.21 8.86 2.02
C LEU A 44 4.01 9.79 2.14
N LEU A 45 4.12 11.00 1.58
CA LEU A 45 3.02 11.96 1.46
C LEU A 45 2.25 11.70 0.16
N VAL A 46 1.12 11.00 0.24
CA VAL A 46 0.25 10.78 -0.93
C VAL A 46 -0.72 11.96 -1.08
N VAL A 47 -0.31 13.00 -1.82
CA VAL A 47 -1.18 14.13 -2.18
C VAL A 47 -1.92 13.82 -3.48
N GLN A 48 -3.11 13.20 -3.40
CA GLN A 48 -3.97 13.01 -4.56
C GLN A 48 -5.46 13.13 -4.20
N LYS A 49 -6.28 13.53 -5.19
CA LYS A 49 -7.73 13.79 -5.06
C LYS A 49 -8.52 12.60 -4.48
N THR A 50 -9.63 12.91 -3.80
CA THR A 50 -10.58 11.95 -3.22
C THR A 50 -11.12 10.97 -4.28
N GLY A 51 -11.38 9.70 -3.92
CA GLY A 51 -11.90 8.67 -4.83
C GLY A 51 -10.89 7.72 -5.49
N TRP A 52 -9.59 7.97 -5.36
CA TRP A 52 -8.53 7.15 -6.00
C TRP A 52 -8.33 5.74 -5.40
N GLY A 53 -8.93 5.45 -4.24
CA GLY A 53 -8.77 4.14 -3.57
C GLY A 53 -7.59 4.05 -2.61
N LYS A 54 -7.22 5.18 -1.95
CA LYS A 54 -6.16 5.25 -0.93
C LYS A 54 -6.28 4.19 0.17
N SER A 55 -7.51 3.78 0.52
CA SER A 55 -7.75 2.74 1.52
C SER A 55 -7.18 1.38 1.11
N PHE A 56 -7.22 1.02 -0.18
CA PHE A 56 -6.62 -0.23 -0.66
C PHE A 56 -5.09 -0.18 -0.56
N VAL A 57 -4.49 0.94 -0.95
CA VAL A 57 -3.04 1.18 -0.84
C VAL A 57 -2.58 0.99 0.61
N TYR A 58 -3.27 1.61 1.57
CA TYR A 58 -2.97 1.47 3.00
C TYR A 58 -3.13 0.03 3.49
N PHE A 59 -4.25 -0.62 3.16
CA PHE A 59 -4.54 -1.97 3.62
C PHE A 59 -3.50 -2.98 3.11
N ILE A 60 -3.17 -2.91 1.82
CA ILE A 60 -2.19 -3.80 1.18
C ILE A 60 -0.79 -3.52 1.73
N ALA A 61 -0.36 -2.26 1.80
CA ALA A 61 0.95 -1.91 2.35
C ALA A 61 1.09 -2.37 3.81
N THR A 62 0.07 -2.17 4.63
CA THR A 62 0.05 -2.59 6.05
C THR A 62 0.11 -4.12 6.18
N LYS A 63 -0.60 -4.86 5.32
CA LYS A 63 -0.54 -6.32 5.28
C LYS A 63 0.84 -6.82 4.89
N LEU A 64 1.44 -6.27 3.83
CA LEU A 64 2.79 -6.64 3.37
C LEU A 64 3.85 -6.36 4.45
N LEU A 65 3.78 -5.21 5.13
CA LEU A 65 4.69 -4.86 6.22
C LEU A 65 4.53 -5.83 7.42
N ARG A 66 3.29 -6.20 7.76
CA ARG A 66 2.99 -7.15 8.83
C ARG A 66 3.48 -8.56 8.50
N GLU A 67 3.30 -9.03 7.26
CA GLU A 67 3.83 -10.32 6.78
C GLU A 67 5.37 -10.34 6.81
N ALA A 68 6.00 -9.21 6.51
CA ALA A 68 7.46 -9.05 6.59
C ALA A 68 8.00 -8.86 8.03
N GLY A 69 7.19 -9.05 9.07
CA GLY A 69 7.60 -8.94 10.47
C GLY A 69 7.92 -7.52 10.94
N SER A 70 7.68 -6.51 10.09
CA SER A 70 7.81 -5.11 10.46
C SER A 70 6.53 -4.65 11.14
N GLY A 71 6.55 -4.62 12.48
CA GLY A 71 5.44 -4.14 13.28
C GLY A 71 4.91 -2.78 12.80
N MET A 72 3.61 -2.56 12.94
CA MET A 72 2.85 -1.42 12.43
C MET A 72 3.53 -0.08 12.74
N ARG A 73 4.30 0.44 11.77
CA ARG A 73 5.04 1.70 11.88
C ARG A 73 4.63 2.62 10.73
N PHE A 74 3.36 2.96 10.65
CA PHE A 74 2.89 3.98 9.71
C PHE A 74 1.82 4.85 10.39
N TRP A 75 2.29 5.91 11.06
CA TRP A 75 1.44 7.01 11.48
C TRP A 75 1.23 7.91 10.26
N PHE A 76 0.14 7.68 9.52
CA PHE A 76 -0.31 8.60 8.48
C PHE A 76 -0.86 9.84 9.20
N HIS A 77 -0.12 10.95 9.18
CA HIS A 77 -0.67 12.24 9.57
C HIS A 77 -1.61 12.67 8.43
N LEU A 78 -2.87 12.25 8.52
CA LEU A 78 -3.93 12.65 7.60
C LEU A 78 -4.22 14.14 7.80
N TYR A 79 -3.50 15.00 7.09
CA TYR A 79 -4.00 16.35 6.82
C TYR A 79 -5.17 16.22 5.83
N TRP A 80 -6.37 16.10 6.38
CA TRP A 80 -7.60 16.55 5.73
C TRP A 80 -7.68 18.05 5.99
N HIS A 81 -7.50 18.86 4.94
CA HIS A 81 -7.95 20.24 4.93
C HIS A 81 -8.51 20.58 3.55
#